data_AF-A0A183HI12-F1
#
_entry.id   AF-A0A183HI12-F1
#
_cell.length_a   1.000
_cell.length_b   1.000
_cell.length_c   1.000
_cell.angle_alpha   90.00
_cell.angle_beta   90.00
_cell.angle_gamma   90.00
#
_symmetry.space_group_name_H-M   'P 1'
#
loop_
_entity.id
_entity.type
_entity.pdbx_description
1 polymer ?
#
loop_
_entity_poly.entity_id
_entity_poly.type
_entity_poly.pdbx_seq_one_letter_code
_entity_poly.pdbx_strand_id
1 'polypeptide(L)'
;MNHLKQLIWSDVLNRLIRHDKRLLLPSKLSERCFHAIATESAASFKISFIIHRDLEIIKAKQEQMRQKPEPGSELLFGHQFSDHMLEIEWTAKKGWSRPLICPLHDFAMHPAAKVLHYANELFEGMKAYRSDDDKINLFRMEKNMERMYRSAVRAALPF
;
A
#
# COMPACT_ATOMS: atom_id res chain seq x y z
N MET A 1 -1.29 24.92 24.76
CA MET A 1 -0.33 24.34 23.78
C MET A 1 -0.31 22.81 23.82
N ASN A 2 -1.46 22.11 23.81
CA ASN A 2 -1.55 20.63 23.71
C ASN A 2 -3.00 20.11 23.55
N HIS A 3 -3.79 20.59 22.58
CA HIS A 3 -5.12 19.99 22.30
C HIS A 3 -5.51 19.88 20.82
N LEU A 4 -4.67 20.32 19.87
CA LEU A 4 -5.01 20.34 18.44
C LEU A 4 -4.39 19.20 17.60
N LYS A 5 -3.63 18.27 18.20
CA LYS A 5 -2.98 17.17 17.47
C LYS A 5 -3.80 15.87 17.40
N GLN A 6 -4.93 15.77 18.11
CA GLN A 6 -5.78 14.57 18.11
C GLN A 6 -6.90 14.60 17.05
N LEU A 7 -7.28 15.78 16.55
CA LEU A 7 -8.42 15.92 15.62
C LEU A 7 -8.09 15.57 14.16
N ILE A 8 -6.81 15.62 13.77
CA ILE A 8 -6.39 15.38 12.37
C ILE A 8 -6.37 13.88 12.03
N TRP A 9 -6.32 12.98 13.02
CA TRP A 9 -6.17 11.55 12.81
C TRP A 9 -7.49 10.76 12.78
N SER A 10 -8.59 11.34 13.27
CA SER A 10 -9.87 10.62 13.36
C SER A 10 -10.74 10.76 12.10
N ASP A 11 -10.71 11.90 11.40
CA ASP A 11 -11.70 12.16 10.34
C ASP A 11 -11.42 11.46 9.01
N VAL A 12 -10.15 11.21 8.67
CA VAL A 12 -9.78 10.46 7.46
C VAL A 12 -10.08 8.97 7.62
N LEU A 13 -9.81 8.41 8.82
CA LEU A 13 -10.11 7.01 9.13
C LEU A 13 -11.61 6.77 9.32
N ASN A 14 -12.34 7.72 9.90
CA ASN A 14 -13.80 7.61 10.10
C ASN A 14 -14.62 7.72 8.80
N ARG A 15 -14.05 8.29 7.72
CA ARG A 15 -14.68 8.25 6.38
C ARG A 15 -14.48 6.91 5.69
N LEU A 16 -13.41 6.17 6.00
CA LEU A 16 -13.17 4.81 5.51
C LEU A 16 -14.13 3.78 6.14
N ILE A 17 -14.65 4.05 7.34
CA ILE A 17 -15.50 3.11 8.11
C ILE A 17 -17.01 3.31 7.85
N ARG A 18 -17.44 4.49 7.37
CA ARG A 18 -18.87 4.83 7.25
C ARG A 18 -19.59 4.31 6.00
N HIS A 19 -18.88 3.68 5.07
CA HIS A 19 -19.50 2.95 3.97
C HIS A 19 -19.32 1.45 4.17
N ASP A 20 -20.20 0.89 5.00
CA ASP A 20 -20.53 -0.54 5.03
C ASP A 20 -21.19 -0.94 3.70
N LYS A 21 -20.38 -0.96 2.64
CA LYS A 21 -20.66 -1.74 1.44
C LYS A 21 -19.64 -2.86 1.45
N ARG A 22 -20.04 -4.00 2.03
CA ARG A 22 -19.49 -5.30 1.65
C ARG A 22 -19.28 -5.28 0.14
N LEU A 23 -18.02 -5.32 -0.29
CA LEU A 23 -17.68 -5.65 -1.66
C LEU A 23 -18.24 -7.05 -1.89
N LEU A 24 -19.46 -7.12 -2.43
CA LEU A 24 -20.06 -8.34 -2.92
C LEU A 24 -19.22 -8.78 -4.11
N LEU A 25 -18.28 -9.69 -3.86
CA LEU A 25 -17.69 -10.51 -4.91
C LEU A 25 -18.86 -11.20 -5.65
N PRO A 26 -18.89 -11.22 -6.99
CA PRO A 26 -19.87 -12.00 -7.72
C PRO A 26 -19.68 -13.48 -7.34
N SER A 27 -20.71 -14.08 -6.76
CA SER A 27 -20.76 -15.47 -6.29
C SER A 27 -20.75 -16.52 -7.42
N LYS A 28 -20.25 -16.18 -8.61
CA LYS A 28 -20.27 -17.05 -9.80
C LYS A 28 -19.07 -16.81 -10.69
N LEU A 29 -17.88 -17.19 -10.24
CA LEU A 29 -16.75 -17.50 -11.12
C LEU A 29 -16.26 -18.91 -10.80
N SER A 30 -16.91 -19.85 -11.49
CA SER A 30 -16.60 -21.24 -11.78
C SER A 30 -15.60 -22.00 -10.90
N GLU A 31 -16.10 -23.07 -10.30
CA GLU A 31 -15.40 -24.27 -9.79
C GLU A 31 -14.60 -25.05 -10.86
N ARG A 32 -14.15 -24.41 -11.95
CA ARG A 32 -13.48 -25.08 -13.07
C ARG A 32 -12.08 -24.53 -13.25
N CYS A 33 -11.17 -24.91 -12.35
CA CYS A 33 -9.71 -25.00 -12.56
C CYS A 33 -9.01 -25.47 -11.28
N PHE A 34 -9.47 -26.56 -10.65
CA PHE A 34 -8.75 -27.20 -9.54
C PHE A 34 -8.79 -28.72 -9.70
N HIS A 35 -8.33 -29.23 -10.85
CA HIS A 35 -7.98 -30.63 -11.02
C HIS A 35 -6.57 -30.71 -11.62
N ALA A 36 -5.56 -30.59 -10.75
CA ALA A 36 -4.32 -31.34 -10.83
C ALA A 36 -3.45 -31.03 -9.60
N ILE A 37 -2.94 -32.10 -9.00
CA ILE A 37 -1.98 -32.14 -7.88
C ILE A 37 -2.65 -31.95 -6.50
N ALA A 38 -3.44 -32.95 -6.12
CA ALA A 38 -3.61 -33.32 -4.72
C ALA A 38 -2.48 -34.30 -4.37
N THR A 39 -1.45 -33.81 -3.67
CA THR A 39 -0.65 -34.56 -2.66
C THR A 39 0.43 -33.64 -2.12
N GLU A 40 0.15 -32.95 -1.02
CA GLU A 40 1.02 -32.83 0.16
C GLU A 40 0.39 -31.85 1.17
N SER A 41 0.11 -32.38 2.37
CA SER A 41 -0.21 -31.71 3.64
C SER A 41 -1.01 -30.39 3.57
N ALA A 42 -2.30 -30.48 3.93
CA ALA A 42 -3.16 -29.33 4.20
C ALA A 42 -2.71 -28.57 5.46
N ALA A 43 -1.59 -27.84 5.35
CA ALA A 43 -1.30 -26.74 6.24
C ALA A 43 -2.39 -25.70 6.02
N SER A 44 -3.16 -25.40 7.07
CA SER A 44 -4.17 -24.34 7.09
C SER A 44 -3.54 -23.05 6.54
N PHE A 45 -3.86 -22.71 5.30
CA PHE A 45 -3.40 -21.48 4.68
C PHE A 45 -4.12 -20.33 5.41
N LYS A 46 -3.43 -19.74 6.40
CA LYS A 46 -3.96 -18.56 7.08
C LYS A 46 -4.02 -17.44 6.04
N ILE A 47 -5.24 -17.09 5.65
CA ILE A 47 -5.49 -15.88 4.86
C ILE A 47 -5.15 -14.70 5.75
N SER A 48 -3.95 -14.17 5.60
CA SER A 48 -3.51 -12.93 6.26
C SER A 48 -4.03 -11.75 5.43
N PHE A 49 -5.00 -11.03 5.94
CA PHE A 49 -5.37 -9.74 5.36
C PHE A 49 -4.42 -8.66 5.85
N ILE A 50 -4.14 -7.67 5.01
CA ILE A 50 -3.48 -6.44 5.43
C ILE A 50 -4.47 -5.66 6.31
N ILE A 51 -4.14 -5.50 7.59
CA ILE A 51 -4.96 -4.72 8.52
C ILE A 51 -4.18 -3.47 8.92
N HIS A 52 -4.75 -2.29 8.63
CA HIS A 52 -4.11 -1.00 8.95
C HIS A 52 -3.80 -0.82 10.45
N ARG A 53 -4.48 -1.56 11.32
CA ARG A 53 -4.27 -1.54 12.79
C ARG A 53 -2.93 -2.15 13.20
N ASP A 54 -2.37 -3.02 12.35
CA ASP A 54 -1.07 -3.65 12.59
C ASP A 54 0.09 -2.84 12.01
N LEU A 55 -0.17 -1.61 11.55
CA LEU A 55 0.82 -0.71 10.98
C LEU A 55 1.90 -0.36 12.02
N GLU A 56 3.14 -0.68 11.67
CA GLU A 56 4.33 -0.26 12.39
C GLU A 56 4.91 1.01 11.77
N ILE A 57 5.45 1.89 12.61
CA ILE A 57 6.04 3.16 12.16
C ILE A 57 7.43 3.33 12.77
N ILE A 58 8.45 3.29 11.92
CA ILE A 58 9.83 3.66 12.24
C ILE A 58 10.08 5.06 11.71
N LYS A 59 10.24 6.03 12.61
CA LYS A 59 10.48 7.42 12.22
C LYS A 59 11.93 7.61 11.76
N ALA A 60 12.10 8.29 10.63
CA ALA A 60 13.38 8.83 10.19
C ALA A 60 14.02 9.68 11.30
N LYS A 61 15.31 9.45 11.50
CA LYS A 61 16.17 10.29 12.34
C LYS A 61 16.48 11.60 11.62
N GLN A 62 16.98 12.59 12.35
CA GLN A 62 17.25 13.92 11.79
C GLN A 62 18.23 13.87 10.61
N GLU A 63 19.23 12.99 10.68
CA GLU A 63 20.22 12.76 9.63
C GLU A 63 19.66 12.08 8.37
N GLN A 64 18.47 11.49 8.46
CA GLN A 64 17.77 10.84 7.34
C GLN A 64 16.71 11.76 6.72
N MET A 65 16.37 12.88 7.37
CA MET A 65 15.38 13.83 6.87
C MET A 65 15.96 14.66 5.74
N ARG A 66 15.17 14.81 4.67
CA ARG A 66 15.51 15.60 3.50
C ARG A 66 15.06 17.04 3.68
N GLN A 67 15.82 17.97 3.13
CA GLN A 67 15.40 19.38 3.10
C GLN A 67 14.14 19.51 2.24
N LYS A 68 13.12 20.17 2.78
CA LYS A 68 11.90 20.46 2.03
C LYS A 68 12.20 21.50 0.96
N PRO A 69 11.62 21.39 -0.25
CA PRO A 69 11.77 22.41 -1.28
C PRO A 69 11.26 23.76 -0.77
N GLU A 70 11.97 24.83 -1.14
CA GLU A 70 11.56 26.18 -0.78
C GLU A 70 10.25 26.56 -1.50
N PRO A 71 9.35 27.31 -0.85
CA PRO A 71 8.13 27.78 -1.50
C PRO A 71 8.42 28.54 -2.79
N GLY A 72 7.76 28.16 -3.89
CA GLY A 72 7.94 28.78 -5.21
C GLY A 72 9.16 28.28 -6.00
N SER A 73 9.93 27.32 -5.46
CA SER A 73 10.97 26.62 -6.24
C SER A 73 10.36 25.76 -7.35
N GLU A 74 11.13 25.56 -8.43
CA GLU A 74 10.74 24.67 -9.51
C GLU A 74 10.82 23.20 -9.04
N LEU A 75 9.72 22.46 -9.22
CA LEU A 75 9.62 21.05 -8.86
C LEU A 75 9.64 20.18 -10.12
N LEU A 76 10.68 19.36 -10.26
CA LEU A 76 10.76 18.35 -11.31
C LEU A 76 10.03 17.07 -10.87
N PHE A 77 9.15 16.57 -11.74
CA PHE A 77 8.34 15.38 -11.46
C PHE A 77 9.23 14.15 -11.19
N GLY A 78 9.09 13.54 -10.01
CA GLY A 78 9.77 12.28 -9.67
C GLY A 78 11.24 12.41 -9.26
N HIS A 79 11.76 13.62 -9.03
CA HIS A 79 13.17 13.83 -8.63
C HIS A 79 13.37 14.02 -7.12
N GLN A 80 12.33 14.40 -6.39
CA GLN A 80 12.37 14.62 -4.94
C GLN A 80 11.35 13.70 -4.25
N PHE A 81 11.77 13.11 -3.14
CA PHE A 81 11.01 12.13 -2.38
C PHE A 81 10.87 12.54 -0.92
N SER A 82 9.81 12.06 -0.25
CA SER A 82 9.59 12.27 1.18
C SER A 82 10.57 11.48 2.05
N ASP A 83 10.56 11.77 3.35
CA ASP A 83 11.44 11.11 4.33
C ASP A 83 11.11 9.62 4.54
N HIS A 84 9.85 9.23 4.33
CA HIS A 84 9.34 7.89 4.60
C HIS A 84 8.72 7.23 3.38
N MET A 85 8.62 5.90 3.43
CA MET A 85 7.94 5.04 2.47
C MET A 85 7.07 4.00 3.21
N LEU A 86 6.12 3.39 2.51
CA LEU A 86 5.29 2.27 3.00
C LEU A 86 5.78 0.96 2.37
N GLU A 87 6.01 -0.04 3.20
CA GLU A 87 6.43 -1.39 2.79
C GLU A 87 5.51 -2.44 3.39
N ILE A 88 5.19 -3.47 2.61
CA ILE A 88 4.42 -4.64 3.08
C ILE A 88 4.99 -5.88 2.38
N GLU A 89 5.66 -6.75 3.14
CA GLU A 89 6.22 -7.99 2.60
C GLU A 89 5.11 -9.03 2.40
N TRP A 90 5.22 -9.85 1.37
CA TRP A 90 4.40 -11.04 1.18
C TRP A 90 5.26 -12.27 0.92
N THR A 91 4.88 -13.42 1.48
CA THR A 91 5.45 -14.72 1.13
C THR A 91 4.37 -15.76 0.92
N ALA A 92 4.61 -16.73 0.03
CA ALA A 92 3.65 -17.81 -0.22
C ALA A 92 3.36 -18.66 1.03
N LYS A 93 4.26 -18.69 2.02
CA LYS A 93 4.11 -19.48 3.24
C LYS A 93 3.34 -18.74 4.35
N LYS A 94 3.52 -17.42 4.47
CA LYS A 94 2.98 -16.63 5.60
C LYS A 94 1.89 -15.64 5.17
N GLY A 95 1.74 -15.43 3.87
CA GLY A 95 0.94 -14.34 3.33
C GLY A 95 1.59 -12.98 3.57
N TRP A 96 0.74 -11.96 3.73
CA TRP A 96 1.11 -10.58 4.02
C TRP A 96 1.64 -10.42 5.45
N SER A 97 2.81 -9.80 5.55
CA SER A 97 3.39 -9.29 6.78
C SER A 97 2.68 -7.99 7.23
N ARG A 98 3.02 -7.51 8.41
CA ARG A 98 2.53 -6.22 8.91
C ARG A 98 2.98 -5.06 8.01
N PRO A 99 2.12 -4.07 7.76
CA PRO A 99 2.54 -2.85 7.08
C PRO A 99 3.57 -2.08 7.90
N LEU A 100 4.57 -1.53 7.22
CA LEU A 100 5.64 -0.76 7.83
C LEU A 100 5.78 0.59 7.13
N ILE A 101 5.68 1.68 7.88
CA ILE A 101 6.19 2.98 7.44
C ILE A 101 7.60 3.14 8.00
N CYS A 102 8.60 3.22 7.13
CA CYS A 102 10.01 3.32 7.48
C CYS A 102 10.67 4.50 6.74
N PRO A 103 11.89 4.91 7.14
CA PRO A 103 12.67 5.89 6.37
C PRO A 103 12.93 5.37 4.96
N LEU A 104 12.85 6.25 3.95
CA LEU A 104 13.14 5.87 2.55
C LEU A 104 14.56 5.31 2.44
N HIS A 105 14.68 4.09 1.92
CA HIS A 105 15.95 3.40 1.68
C HIS A 105 15.93 2.65 0.34
N ASP A 106 17.10 2.18 -0.08
CA ASP A 106 17.23 1.34 -1.27
C ASP A 106 16.69 -0.08 -0.99
N PHE A 107 16.10 -0.71 -2.00
CA PHE A 107 15.66 -2.09 -1.87
C PHE A 107 16.85 -3.05 -1.98
N ALA A 108 17.03 -3.90 -0.96
CA ALA A 108 17.92 -5.06 -1.05
C ALA A 108 17.17 -6.22 -1.71
N MET A 109 17.44 -6.48 -2.99
CA MET A 109 16.78 -7.53 -3.76
C MET A 109 17.75 -8.60 -4.27
N HIS A 110 17.30 -9.84 -4.30
CA HIS A 110 18.05 -10.91 -4.94
C HIS A 110 18.14 -10.66 -6.45
N PRO A 111 19.31 -10.83 -7.11
CA PRO A 111 19.47 -10.55 -8.54
C PRO A 111 18.53 -11.32 -9.46
N ALA A 112 18.07 -12.51 -9.03
CA ALA A 112 17.09 -13.32 -9.74
C ALA A 112 15.61 -12.96 -9.43
N ALA A 113 15.34 -11.83 -8.77
CA ALA A 113 13.97 -11.41 -8.47
C ALA A 113 13.18 -11.18 -9.77
N LYS A 114 11.96 -11.74 -9.85
CA LYS A 114 11.14 -11.74 -11.08
C LYS A 114 10.86 -10.33 -11.63
N VAL A 115 10.81 -9.33 -10.76
CA VAL A 115 10.68 -7.92 -11.16
C VAL A 115 11.79 -7.50 -12.13
N LEU A 116 13.02 -7.97 -11.94
CA LEU A 116 14.19 -7.61 -12.75
C LEU A 116 14.28 -8.39 -14.09
N HIS A 117 13.61 -9.54 -14.20
CA HIS A 117 13.75 -10.44 -15.36
C HIS A 117 12.51 -10.48 -16.25
N TYR A 118 11.33 -10.37 -15.64
CA TYR A 118 10.05 -10.62 -16.32
C TYR A 118 9.05 -9.49 -16.11
N ALA A 119 9.50 -8.33 -15.60
CA ALA A 119 8.67 -7.18 -15.29
C ALA A 119 7.40 -7.58 -14.50
N ASN A 120 7.55 -8.48 -13.52
CA ASN A 120 6.46 -8.88 -12.63
C ASN A 120 6.25 -7.79 -11.57
N GLU A 121 5.65 -6.69 -12.02
CA GLU A 121 5.44 -5.47 -11.26
C GLU A 121 4.20 -4.71 -11.76
N LEU A 122 3.70 -3.80 -10.93
CA LEU A 122 2.67 -2.82 -11.28
C LEU A 122 2.88 -1.58 -10.41
N PHE A 123 2.35 -0.44 -10.84
CA PHE A 123 2.39 0.80 -10.06
C PHE A 123 1.06 1.55 -10.16
N GLU A 124 0.86 2.50 -9.25
CA GLU A 124 -0.27 3.41 -9.26
C GLU A 124 0.19 4.87 -9.18
N GLY A 125 -0.66 5.77 -9.68
CA GLY A 125 -0.41 7.21 -9.67
C GLY A 125 -1.60 7.97 -9.09
N MET A 126 -1.42 8.57 -7.93
CA MET A 126 -2.39 9.45 -7.29
C MET A 126 -1.69 10.64 -6.62
N LYS A 127 -2.46 11.66 -6.27
CA LYS A 127 -1.93 12.91 -5.70
C LYS A 127 -2.69 13.27 -4.43
N ALA A 128 -1.94 13.82 -3.48
CA ALA A 128 -2.48 14.49 -2.32
C ALA A 128 -2.36 16.01 -2.53
N TYR A 129 -3.42 16.73 -2.23
CA TYR A 129 -3.51 18.18 -2.41
C TYR A 129 -3.73 18.84 -1.05
N ARG A 130 -2.96 19.90 -0.76
CA ARG A 130 -3.26 20.80 0.36
C ARG A 130 -4.28 21.83 -0.12
N SER A 131 -5.41 21.92 0.57
CA SER A 131 -6.45 22.91 0.30
C SER A 131 -6.20 24.20 1.09
N ASP A 132 -6.92 25.27 0.74
CA ASP A 132 -6.77 26.58 1.39
C ASP A 132 -7.12 26.57 2.88
N ASP A 133 -7.87 25.55 3.33
CA ASP A 133 -8.17 25.28 4.74
C ASP A 133 -7.09 24.45 5.46
N ASP A 134 -5.91 24.32 4.86
CA ASP A 134 -4.75 23.54 5.30
C ASP A 134 -4.98 22.03 5.43
N LYS A 135 -6.13 21.51 4.96
CA LYS A 135 -6.40 20.08 4.94
C LYS A 135 -5.74 19.39 3.75
N ILE A 136 -5.30 18.16 3.97
CA ILE A 136 -4.82 17.28 2.91
C ILE A 136 -5.97 16.45 2.37
N ASN A 137 -6.22 16.56 1.06
CA ASN A 137 -7.28 15.88 0.34
C ASN A 137 -6.71 14.91 -0.71
N LEU A 138 -7.36 13.75 -0.84
CA LEU A 138 -7.09 12.75 -1.87
C LEU A 138 -8.23 12.77 -2.89
N PHE A 139 -7.91 12.67 -4.17
CA PHE A 139 -8.91 12.65 -5.23
C PHE A 139 -9.19 11.23 -5.70
N ARG A 140 -10.40 10.72 -5.40
CA ARG A 140 -10.94 9.44 -5.87
C ARG A 140 -9.99 8.24 -5.68
N MET A 141 -9.32 8.19 -4.54
CA MET A 141 -8.31 7.14 -4.23
C MET A 141 -8.85 5.72 -4.39
N GLU A 142 -10.14 5.51 -4.14
CA GLU A 142 -10.82 4.24 -4.29
C GLU A 142 -10.75 3.71 -5.74
N LYS A 143 -10.72 4.59 -6.74
CA LYS A 143 -10.58 4.21 -8.15
C LYS A 143 -9.16 3.79 -8.52
N ASN A 144 -8.15 4.37 -7.87
CA ASN A 144 -6.78 3.88 -7.97
C ASN A 144 -6.65 2.50 -7.34
N MET A 145 -7.23 2.26 -6.16
CA MET A 145 -7.18 0.95 -5.50
C MET A 145 -7.92 -0.13 -6.29
N GLU A 146 -9.07 0.19 -6.88
CA GLU A 146 -9.80 -0.71 -7.78
C GLU A 146 -8.97 -1.08 -9.03
N ARG A 147 -8.20 -0.13 -9.58
CA ARG A 147 -7.30 -0.39 -10.72
C ARG A 147 -6.05 -1.17 -10.31
N MET A 148 -5.46 -0.89 -9.15
CA MET A 148 -4.35 -1.65 -8.57
C MET A 148 -4.73 -3.12 -8.38
N TYR A 149 -5.89 -3.37 -7.78
CA TYR A 149 -6.43 -4.72 -7.57
C TYR A 149 -6.57 -5.50 -8.89
N ARG A 150 -7.22 -4.90 -9.89
CA ARG A 150 -7.39 -5.54 -11.22
C ARG A 150 -6.05 -5.84 -11.88
N SER A 151 -5.07 -4.96 -11.72
CA SER A 151 -3.73 -5.15 -12.28
C SER A 151 -2.98 -6.25 -11.54
N ALA A 152 -3.11 -6.33 -10.21
CA ALA A 152 -2.49 -7.39 -9.39
C ALA A 152 -3.03 -8.77 -9.77
N VAL A 153 -4.36 -8.90 -9.91
CA VAL A 153 -5.01 -10.13 -10.40
C VAL A 153 -4.48 -10.51 -11.78
N ARG A 154 -4.36 -9.54 -12.70
CA ARG A 154 -3.87 -9.78 -14.06
C ARG A 154 -2.40 -10.18 -14.10
N ALA A 155 -1.58 -9.64 -13.21
CA ALA A 155 -0.15 -9.94 -13.08
C ALA A 155 0.15 -11.17 -12.21
N ALA A 156 -0.89 -11.84 -11.68
CA ALA A 156 -0.79 -12.92 -10.71
C ALA A 156 0.03 -12.56 -9.45
N LEU A 157 -0.05 -11.29 -9.04
CA LEU A 157 0.50 -10.80 -7.77
C LEU A 157 -0.51 -11.02 -6.62
N PRO A 158 -0.05 -11.18 -5.38
CA PRO A 158 -0.94 -11.26 -4.22
C PRO A 158 -1.75 -9.97 -4.06
N PHE A 159 -2.98 -10.09 -3.57
CA PHE A 159 -3.89 -8.97 -3.27
C PHE A 159 -4.67 -9.21 -1.97
#